data_AF-A0A328ZQM0-F1
#
_entry.id   AF-A0A328ZQM0-F1
#
_cell.length_a   1.000
_cell.length_b   1.000
_cell.length_c   1.000
_cell.angle_alpha   90.00
_cell.angle_beta   90.00
_cell.angle_gamma   90.00
#
_symmetry.space_group_name_H-M   'P 1'
#
loop_
_entity.id
_entity.type
_entity.pdbx_description
1 polymer ?
#
loop_
_entity_poly.entity_id
_entity_poly.type
_entity_poly.pdbx_seq_one_letter_code
_entity_poly.pdbx_strand_id
1 'polypeptide(L)'
;MNASVHEPDRDGTLPPARAMFEEERLPFPPVPAPLAAALQQQGPGWFATRPVASSPYGFDHFLAEVEAHPDLPDYAVVGFDGHGTNSWAVHFYLVGQGIALFIQLPWGGAYLEPGPARAEIADLFAWAEALLTRVRLAEAARKIPQGMRLQVAASRFGHAGWRWLALARGRPGRGHGALEPVGRHEGRHAAGARRRHRRPAAAADFGGGGLSPRAGPGGWISAGSPPCRRILSIVCY
;
A
#
# COMPACT_ATOMS: atom_id res chain seq x y z
N MET A 1 -7.40 -33.67 41.24
CA MET A 1 -7.25 -33.26 39.82
C MET A 1 -7.00 -31.76 39.82
N ASN A 2 -5.73 -31.35 39.84
CA ASN A 2 -5.38 -29.93 39.87
C ASN A 2 -5.13 -29.47 38.43
N ALA A 3 -5.92 -28.48 38.00
CA ALA A 3 -5.74 -27.81 36.73
C ALA A 3 -4.46 -26.98 36.77
N SER A 4 -3.53 -27.27 35.87
CA SER A 4 -2.35 -26.43 35.64
C SER A 4 -2.80 -25.11 35.04
N VAL A 5 -2.58 -24.05 35.79
CA VAL A 5 -2.74 -22.66 35.34
C VAL A 5 -1.68 -22.42 34.27
N HIS A 6 -2.13 -22.03 33.07
CA HIS A 6 -1.26 -21.64 31.98
C HIS A 6 -0.58 -20.31 32.36
N GLU A 7 0.68 -20.36 32.77
CA GLU A 7 1.48 -19.14 32.90
C GLU A 7 1.74 -18.58 31.49
N PRO A 8 1.55 -17.26 31.27
CA PRO A 8 1.91 -16.61 30.02
C PRO A 8 3.43 -16.54 29.90
N ASP A 9 3.90 -16.91 28.71
CA ASP A 9 5.29 -16.95 28.27
C ASP A 9 6.07 -15.68 28.70
N ARG A 10 7.07 -15.87 29.57
CA ARG A 10 7.92 -14.81 30.16
C ARG A 10 9.26 -14.65 29.44
N ASP A 11 9.46 -15.34 28.33
CA ASP A 11 10.67 -15.15 27.53
C ASP A 11 10.44 -13.96 26.59
N GLY A 12 10.89 -12.77 27.04
CA GLY A 12 10.80 -11.48 26.36
C GLY A 12 11.56 -11.37 25.03
N THR A 13 11.54 -12.43 24.22
CA THR A 13 12.12 -12.46 22.88
C THR A 13 11.21 -11.65 21.96
N LEU A 14 11.74 -10.55 21.43
CA LEU A 14 11.04 -9.77 20.42
C LEU A 14 10.79 -10.64 19.19
N PRO A 15 9.61 -10.56 18.56
CA PRO A 15 9.36 -11.17 17.26
C PRO A 15 10.52 -10.86 16.28
N PRO A 16 11.00 -11.82 15.47
CA PRO A 16 12.19 -11.65 14.63
C PRO A 16 12.19 -10.39 13.77
N ALA A 17 11.02 -10.00 13.24
CA ALA A 17 10.88 -8.77 12.48
C ALA A 17 11.18 -7.51 13.30
N ARG A 18 10.79 -7.48 14.58
CA ARG A 18 11.09 -6.34 15.48
C ARG A 18 12.56 -6.27 15.82
N ALA A 19 13.17 -7.41 16.13
CA ALA A 19 14.61 -7.49 16.42
C ALA A 19 15.44 -6.94 15.25
N MET A 20 15.09 -7.29 14.01
CA MET A 20 15.76 -6.78 12.81
C MET A 20 15.71 -5.25 12.68
N PHE A 21 14.58 -4.61 12.97
CA PHE A 21 14.50 -3.14 12.93
C PHE A 21 15.28 -2.49 14.09
N GLU A 22 15.31 -3.14 15.26
CA GLU A 22 16.07 -2.68 16.41
C GLU A 22 17.59 -2.72 16.17
N GLU A 23 18.10 -3.79 15.54
CA GLU A 23 19.50 -3.91 15.12
C GLU A 23 19.92 -2.75 14.20
N GLU A 24 19.03 -2.35 13.30
CA GLU A 24 19.21 -1.23 12.38
C GLU A 24 19.01 0.16 13.04
N ARG A 25 18.61 0.17 14.32
CA ARG A 25 18.23 1.35 15.12
C ARG A 25 17.12 2.16 14.45
N LEU A 26 16.13 1.44 13.93
CA LEU A 26 14.92 1.99 13.33
C LEU A 26 13.70 1.66 14.20
N PRO A 27 12.70 2.55 14.26
CA PRO A 27 11.42 2.19 14.85
C PRO A 27 10.77 1.09 14.02
N PHE A 28 10.05 0.18 14.66
CA PHE A 28 9.23 -0.80 13.96
C PHE A 28 8.04 -0.09 13.28
N PRO A 29 7.68 -0.42 12.03
CA PRO A 29 6.54 0.19 11.36
C PRO A 29 5.23 -0.04 12.14
N PRO A 30 4.23 0.85 12.00
CA PRO A 30 2.97 0.80 12.75
C PRO A 30 2.01 -0.29 12.24
N VAL A 31 2.47 -1.55 12.26
CA VAL A 31 1.70 -2.73 11.87
C VAL A 31 0.66 -3.02 12.96
N PRO A 32 -0.63 -3.20 12.61
CA PRO A 32 -1.65 -3.62 13.56
C PRO A 32 -1.28 -4.91 14.30
N ALA A 33 -1.56 -5.00 15.60
CA ALA A 33 -1.13 -6.12 16.44
C ALA A 33 -1.48 -7.53 15.87
N PRO A 34 -2.70 -7.78 15.31
CA PRO A 34 -3.00 -9.08 14.72
C PRO A 34 -2.09 -9.44 13.54
N LEU A 35 -1.77 -8.47 12.68
CA LEU A 35 -0.88 -8.67 11.55
C LEU A 35 0.58 -8.79 12.00
N ALA A 36 1.00 -8.02 13.00
CA ALA A 36 2.34 -8.10 13.56
C ALA A 36 2.63 -9.49 14.16
N ALA A 37 1.64 -10.11 14.82
CA ALA A 37 1.74 -11.46 15.35
C ALA A 37 1.75 -12.55 14.24
N ALA A 38 1.18 -12.25 13.07
CA ALA A 38 1.12 -13.16 11.93
C ALA A 38 2.31 -13.04 10.96
N LEU A 39 3.26 -12.15 11.21
CA LEU A 39 4.43 -11.96 10.35
C LEU A 39 5.31 -13.22 10.35
N GLN A 40 5.58 -13.73 9.15
CA GLN A 40 6.46 -14.86 8.92
C GLN A 40 7.59 -14.45 7.98
N GLN A 41 8.79 -14.96 8.22
CA GLN A 41 9.93 -14.70 7.35
C GLN A 41 9.67 -15.28 5.96
N GLN A 42 9.87 -14.46 4.93
CA GLN A 42 9.70 -14.88 3.53
C GLN A 42 11.02 -14.82 2.75
N GLY A 43 11.98 -14.01 3.22
CA GLY A 43 13.32 -13.91 2.66
C GLY A 43 14.34 -13.48 3.71
N PRO A 44 15.60 -13.27 3.32
CA PRO A 44 16.70 -13.02 4.26
C PRO A 44 16.49 -11.78 5.15
N GLY A 45 15.84 -10.74 4.63
CA GLY A 45 15.66 -9.46 5.32
C GLY A 45 14.21 -9.01 5.50
N TRP A 46 13.21 -9.85 5.21
CA TRP A 46 11.83 -9.38 5.21
C TRP A 46 10.80 -10.46 5.54
N PHE A 47 9.64 -9.96 5.99
CA PHE A 47 8.55 -10.72 6.58
C PHE A 47 7.22 -10.31 5.92
N ALA A 48 6.29 -11.26 5.85
CA ALA A 48 4.92 -10.98 5.42
C ALA A 48 3.93 -11.85 6.20
N THR A 49 2.68 -11.42 6.25
CA THR A 49 1.59 -12.18 6.89
C THR A 49 0.98 -13.25 5.98
N ARG A 50 1.42 -13.31 4.72
CA ARG A 50 1.04 -14.32 3.73
C ARG A 50 2.20 -14.57 2.75
N PRO A 51 2.22 -15.71 2.05
CA PRO A 51 3.10 -15.89 0.90
C PRO A 51 2.86 -14.81 -0.15
N VAL A 52 3.94 -14.24 -0.68
CA VAL A 52 3.89 -13.23 -1.75
C VAL A 52 4.71 -13.70 -2.95
N ALA A 53 4.24 -13.36 -4.15
CA ALA A 53 4.83 -13.84 -5.41
C ALA A 53 6.02 -13.00 -5.90
N SER A 54 6.25 -11.82 -5.29
CA SER A 54 7.33 -10.90 -5.64
C SER A 54 8.05 -10.44 -4.38
N SER A 55 9.33 -10.13 -4.50
CA SER A 55 10.06 -9.50 -3.39
C SER A 55 9.53 -8.08 -3.17
N PRO A 56 9.66 -7.53 -1.95
CA PRO A 56 9.21 -6.17 -1.65
C PRO A 56 9.77 -5.11 -2.61
N TYR A 57 10.94 -5.34 -3.21
CA TYR A 57 11.53 -4.45 -4.19
C TYR A 57 10.69 -4.29 -5.48
N GLY A 58 9.87 -5.29 -5.83
CA GLY A 58 8.89 -5.24 -6.91
C GLY A 58 7.68 -4.36 -6.58
N PHE A 59 7.88 -3.08 -6.25
CA PHE A 59 6.85 -2.16 -5.74
C PHE A 59 5.56 -2.14 -6.58
N ASP A 60 5.69 -2.08 -7.90
CA ASP A 60 4.56 -2.06 -8.83
C ASP A 60 3.70 -3.32 -8.77
N HIS A 61 4.28 -4.47 -8.43
CA HIS A 61 3.53 -5.71 -8.26
C HIS A 61 2.46 -5.56 -7.18
N PHE A 62 2.82 -4.98 -6.03
CA PHE A 62 1.90 -4.79 -4.91
C PHE A 62 0.86 -3.71 -5.19
N LEU A 63 1.24 -2.63 -5.88
CA LEU A 63 0.29 -1.60 -6.31
C LEU A 63 -0.76 -2.15 -7.26
N ALA A 64 -0.33 -2.94 -8.25
CA ALA A 64 -1.20 -3.57 -9.23
C ALA A 64 -2.06 -4.68 -8.62
N GLU A 65 -1.53 -5.46 -7.69
CA GLU A 65 -2.27 -6.52 -7.00
C GLU A 65 -3.49 -5.96 -6.27
N VAL A 66 -3.32 -4.88 -5.51
CA VAL A 66 -4.43 -4.27 -4.76
C VAL A 66 -5.50 -3.67 -5.67
N GLU A 67 -5.13 -3.25 -6.88
CA GLU A 67 -6.05 -2.75 -7.90
C GLU A 67 -6.79 -3.90 -8.61
N ALA A 68 -6.08 -4.99 -8.92
CA ALA A 68 -6.63 -6.16 -9.58
C ALA A 68 -7.51 -7.03 -8.66
N HIS A 69 -7.23 -7.03 -7.36
CA HIS A 69 -7.91 -7.84 -6.35
C HIS A 69 -8.59 -6.97 -5.30
N PRO A 70 -9.79 -6.45 -5.61
CA PRO A 70 -10.49 -5.53 -4.71
C PRO A 70 -11.11 -6.23 -3.48
N ASP A 71 -10.99 -7.56 -3.39
CA ASP A 71 -11.36 -8.43 -2.27
C ASP A 71 -10.13 -8.98 -1.50
N LEU A 72 -8.94 -8.44 -1.77
CA LEU A 72 -7.69 -8.90 -1.16
C LEU A 72 -7.76 -8.78 0.37
N PRO A 73 -7.45 -9.88 1.11
CA PRO A 73 -7.49 -9.89 2.56
C PRO A 73 -6.43 -8.98 3.15
N ASP A 74 -6.61 -8.64 4.42
CA ASP A 74 -5.65 -7.81 5.14
C ASP A 74 -4.28 -8.51 5.22
N TYR A 75 -3.22 -7.77 4.91
CA TYR A 75 -1.85 -8.28 5.03
C TYR A 75 -0.85 -7.17 5.31
N ALA A 76 0.31 -7.57 5.83
CA ALA A 76 1.46 -6.70 5.95
C ALA A 76 2.70 -7.34 5.32
N VAL A 77 3.58 -6.49 4.81
CA VAL A 77 4.95 -6.82 4.38
C VAL A 77 5.89 -5.80 5.01
N VAL A 78 6.92 -6.26 5.71
CA VAL A 78 7.90 -5.38 6.37
C VAL A 78 9.31 -5.94 6.21
N GLY A 79 10.29 -5.06 6.14
CA GLY A 79 11.70 -5.44 6.22
C GLY A 79 12.57 -4.68 5.24
N PHE A 80 13.72 -5.26 4.97
CA PHE A 80 14.78 -4.74 4.13
C PHE A 80 14.98 -5.67 2.95
N ASP A 81 15.02 -5.11 1.75
CA ASP A 81 15.28 -5.87 0.54
C ASP A 81 16.03 -5.02 -0.48
N GLY A 82 16.74 -5.68 -1.39
CA GLY A 82 17.65 -4.99 -2.29
C GLY A 82 18.49 -5.86 -3.22
N HIS A 83 18.95 -5.26 -4.32
CA HIS A 83 19.84 -5.91 -5.27
C HIS A 83 21.27 -5.37 -5.13
N GLY A 84 22.14 -6.18 -4.52
CA GLY A 84 23.57 -5.88 -4.38
C GLY A 84 23.91 -4.89 -3.27
N THR A 85 25.16 -4.44 -3.24
CA THR A 85 25.75 -3.66 -2.13
C THR A 85 25.23 -2.23 -2.01
N ASN A 86 24.49 -1.73 -3.01
CA ASN A 86 24.14 -0.29 -3.15
C ASN A 86 22.65 0.00 -3.32
N SER A 87 21.77 -1.00 -3.27
CA SER A 87 20.34 -0.80 -3.54
C SER A 87 19.50 -1.48 -2.49
N TRP A 88 19.62 -1.01 -1.25
CA TRP A 88 18.85 -1.48 -0.11
C TRP A 88 17.73 -0.49 0.19
N ALA A 89 16.56 -1.02 0.49
CA ALA A 89 15.38 -0.23 0.86
C ALA A 89 14.69 -0.82 2.08
N VAL A 90 14.10 0.05 2.89
CA VAL A 90 13.12 -0.35 3.90
C VAL A 90 11.74 -0.35 3.26
N HIS A 91 10.99 -1.41 3.54
CA HIS A 91 9.66 -1.66 3.01
C HIS A 91 8.65 -1.72 4.15
N PHE A 92 7.53 -1.03 3.97
CA PHE A 92 6.36 -1.19 4.82
C PHE A 92 5.10 -1.12 3.96
N TYR A 93 4.52 -2.29 3.68
CA TYR A 93 3.26 -2.44 2.97
C TYR A 93 2.19 -2.92 3.94
N LEU A 94 1.04 -2.27 3.91
CA LEU A 94 -0.11 -2.61 4.73
C LEU A 94 -1.36 -2.50 3.87
N VAL A 95 -2.05 -3.62 3.69
CA VAL A 95 -3.38 -3.65 3.12
C VAL A 95 -4.34 -4.01 4.24
N GLY A 96 -5.34 -3.16 4.45
CA GLY A 96 -6.31 -3.30 5.52
C GLY A 96 -7.70 -2.85 5.08
N GLN A 97 -8.62 -2.85 6.03
CA GLN A 97 -9.88 -2.13 5.88
C GLN A 97 -9.61 -0.63 5.65
N GLY A 98 -10.26 -0.05 4.63
CA GLY A 98 -10.21 1.39 4.36
C GLY A 98 -8.90 1.93 3.74
N ILE A 99 -7.78 1.21 3.82
CA ILE A 99 -6.49 1.67 3.28
C ILE A 99 -5.62 0.53 2.71
N ALA A 100 -4.87 0.86 1.65
CA ALA A 100 -3.69 0.14 1.19
C ALA A 100 -2.51 1.12 1.14
N LEU A 101 -1.57 0.99 2.08
CA LEU A 101 -0.42 1.87 2.25
C LEU A 101 0.86 1.15 1.83
N PHE A 102 1.64 1.78 0.95
CA PHE A 102 2.90 1.25 0.46
C PHE A 102 4.02 2.27 0.66
N ILE A 103 4.96 1.96 1.54
CA ILE A 103 6.14 2.78 1.83
C ILE A 103 7.39 2.04 1.37
N GLN A 104 8.23 2.72 0.58
CA GLN A 104 9.53 2.21 0.13
C GLN A 104 10.56 3.33 0.19
N LEU A 105 11.45 3.28 1.18
CA LEU A 105 12.49 4.28 1.37
C LEU A 105 13.89 3.67 1.19
N PRO A 106 14.86 4.43 0.67
CA PRO A 106 16.25 3.99 0.63
C PRO A 106 16.74 3.73 2.05
N TRP A 107 17.44 2.63 2.24
CA TRP A 107 18.07 2.28 3.52
C TRP A 107 19.43 1.67 3.25
N GLY A 108 20.51 2.34 3.64
CA GLY A 108 21.87 1.85 3.38
C GLY A 108 22.37 2.04 1.95
N GLY A 109 23.62 1.67 1.72
CA GLY A 109 24.39 1.95 0.50
C GLY A 109 25.57 2.88 0.78
N ALA A 110 26.63 2.79 -0.04
CA ALA A 110 27.92 3.47 0.21
C ALA A 110 27.84 5.02 0.30
N TYR A 111 26.70 5.60 -0.09
CA TYR A 111 26.50 7.04 -0.20
C TYR A 111 25.41 7.59 0.73
N LEU A 112 24.79 6.76 1.58
CA LEU A 112 23.76 7.20 2.51
C LEU A 112 24.31 7.26 3.94
N GLU A 113 24.30 8.46 4.49
CA GLU A 113 24.57 8.68 5.91
C GLU A 113 23.45 8.03 6.75
N PRO A 114 23.76 7.09 7.66
CA PRO A 114 22.74 6.35 8.40
C PRO A 114 21.84 7.24 9.27
N GLY A 115 22.37 8.36 9.80
CA GLY A 115 21.62 9.27 10.67
C GLY A 115 20.40 9.91 10.00
N PRO A 116 20.60 10.70 8.92
CA PRO A 116 19.51 11.31 8.17
C PRO A 116 18.49 10.29 7.62
N ALA A 117 18.95 9.13 7.14
CA ALA A 117 18.05 8.08 6.65
C ALA A 117 17.16 7.51 7.77
N ARG A 118 17.72 7.26 8.97
CA ARG A 118 16.95 6.83 10.15
C ARG A 118 15.88 7.83 10.53
N ALA A 119 16.24 9.12 10.56
CA ALA A 119 15.30 10.18 10.90
C ALA A 119 14.15 10.26 9.90
N GLU A 120 14.45 10.20 8.59
CA GLU A 120 13.41 10.20 7.55
C GLU A 120 12.47 9.00 7.66
N ILE A 121 13.02 7.80 7.90
CA ILE A 121 12.21 6.59 8.07
C ILE A 121 11.32 6.70 9.31
N ALA A 122 11.88 7.17 10.43
CA ALA A 122 11.13 7.38 11.66
C ALA A 122 9.98 8.38 11.48
N ASP A 123 10.25 9.52 10.83
CA ASP A 123 9.24 10.53 10.52
C ASP A 123 8.12 9.97 9.63
N LEU A 124 8.48 9.16 8.62
CA LEU A 124 7.49 8.57 7.73
C LEU A 124 6.66 7.47 8.43
N PHE A 125 7.24 6.71 9.36
CA PHE A 125 6.50 5.74 10.17
C PHE A 125 5.55 6.43 11.16
N ALA A 126 5.97 7.52 11.80
CA ALA A 126 5.08 8.33 12.64
C ALA A 126 3.93 8.94 11.82
N TRP A 127 4.23 9.42 10.61
CA TRP A 127 3.19 9.87 9.68
C TRP A 127 2.22 8.74 9.29
N ALA A 128 2.73 7.55 8.99
CA ALA A 128 1.92 6.39 8.66
C ALA A 128 0.98 6.02 9.82
N GLU A 129 1.47 6.02 11.05
CA GLU A 129 0.65 5.77 12.24
C GLU A 129 -0.49 6.80 12.37
N ALA A 130 -0.18 8.08 12.18
CA ALA A 130 -1.17 9.15 12.19
C ALA A 130 -2.19 9.01 11.05
N LEU A 131 -1.77 8.55 9.86
CA LEU A 131 -2.67 8.27 8.74
C LEU A 131 -3.61 7.10 9.05
N LEU A 132 -3.07 5.98 9.55
CA LEU A 132 -3.85 4.79 9.91
C LEU A 132 -4.88 5.12 11.00
N THR A 133 -4.50 5.93 11.99
CA THR A 133 -5.41 6.41 13.03
C THR A 133 -6.55 7.22 12.44
N ARG A 134 -6.26 8.16 11.53
CA ARG A 134 -7.29 8.97 10.86
C ARG A 134 -8.22 8.12 10.00
N VAL A 135 -7.69 7.15 9.26
CA VAL A 135 -8.51 6.22 8.46
C VAL A 135 -9.49 5.47 9.34
N ARG A 136 -9.03 4.88 10.46
CA ARG A 136 -9.91 4.19 11.41
C ARG A 136 -11.01 5.10 11.96
N LEU A 137 -10.68 6.35 12.31
CA LEU A 137 -11.66 7.33 12.77
C LEU A 137 -12.68 7.69 11.68
N ALA A 138 -12.23 7.87 10.43
CA ALA A 138 -13.11 8.13 9.29
C ALA A 138 -14.01 6.95 8.96
N GLU A 139 -13.53 5.70 9.09
CA GLU A 139 -14.34 4.49 8.94
C GLU A 139 -15.42 4.41 10.02
N ALA A 140 -15.05 4.61 11.29
CA ALA A 140 -16.00 4.63 12.41
C ALA A 140 -17.09 5.71 12.23
N ALA A 141 -16.71 6.86 11.67
CA ALA A 141 -17.62 7.96 11.35
C ALA A 141 -18.35 7.79 9.99
N ARG A 142 -18.12 6.68 9.26
CA ARG A 142 -18.67 6.41 7.92
C ARG A 142 -18.39 7.51 6.89
N LYS A 143 -17.26 8.19 7.01
CA LYS A 143 -16.78 9.21 6.07
C LYS A 143 -16.08 8.62 4.86
N ILE A 144 -15.51 7.42 4.98
CA ILE A 144 -14.98 6.69 3.83
C ILE A 144 -16.17 6.16 3.01
N PRO A 145 -16.26 6.46 1.71
CA PRO A 145 -17.34 5.96 0.87
C PRO A 145 -17.43 4.44 0.94
N GLN A 146 -18.65 3.90 1.05
CA GLN A 146 -18.86 2.47 1.11
C GLN A 146 -18.29 1.76 -0.12
N GLY A 147 -17.60 0.65 0.11
CA GLY A 147 -16.96 -0.10 -0.97
C GLY A 147 -15.79 0.65 -1.61
N MET A 148 -15.14 1.57 -0.89
CA MET A 148 -13.90 2.21 -1.32
C MET A 148 -12.77 1.94 -0.32
N ARG A 149 -11.54 1.94 -0.84
CA ARG A 149 -10.28 1.86 -0.10
C ARG A 149 -9.34 2.94 -0.60
N LEU A 150 -8.66 3.63 0.32
CA LEU A 150 -7.63 4.60 -0.02
C LEU A 150 -6.33 3.88 -0.35
N GLN A 151 -5.83 3.97 -1.58
CA GLN A 151 -4.47 3.53 -1.91
C GLN A 151 -3.50 4.69 -1.74
N VAL A 152 -2.39 4.46 -1.04
CA VAL A 152 -1.32 5.44 -0.81
C VAL A 152 0.02 4.80 -1.12
N ALA A 153 0.83 5.46 -1.93
CA ALA A 153 2.21 5.09 -2.17
C ALA A 153 3.15 6.23 -1.79
N ALA A 154 4.20 5.89 -1.07
CA ALA A 154 5.27 6.78 -0.66
C ALA A 154 6.62 6.08 -0.91
N SER A 155 7.12 6.23 -2.13
CA SER A 155 8.40 5.70 -2.58
C SER A 155 9.33 6.82 -3.06
N ARG A 156 10.61 6.75 -2.69
CA ARG A 156 11.66 7.61 -3.27
C ARG A 156 12.23 7.05 -4.58
N PHE A 157 11.76 5.88 -5.02
CA PHE A 157 12.20 5.22 -6.24
C PHE A 157 11.31 5.54 -7.46
N GLY A 158 10.30 6.40 -7.31
CA GLY A 158 9.51 6.91 -8.44
C GLY A 158 7.99 6.99 -8.20
N HIS A 159 7.48 6.39 -7.13
CA HIS A 159 6.03 6.30 -6.89
C HIS A 159 5.62 7.07 -5.63
N ALA A 160 5.04 8.26 -5.79
CA ALA A 160 4.44 8.99 -4.69
C ALA A 160 3.05 9.50 -5.09
N GLY A 161 2.04 9.16 -4.31
CA GLY A 161 0.68 9.61 -4.56
C GLY A 161 -0.37 8.80 -3.83
N TRP A 162 -1.63 9.09 -4.15
CA TRP A 162 -2.78 8.39 -3.60
C TRP A 162 -3.93 8.39 -4.60
N ARG A 163 -4.88 7.47 -4.40
CA ARG A 163 -6.15 7.38 -5.13
C ARG A 163 -7.19 6.58 -4.35
N TRP A 164 -8.46 6.71 -4.72
CA TRP A 164 -9.52 5.81 -4.27
C TRP A 164 -9.63 4.59 -5.17
N LEU A 165 -9.73 3.40 -4.57
CA LEU A 165 -10.00 2.14 -5.25
C LEU A 165 -11.37 1.61 -4.83
N ALA A 166 -12.12 1.09 -5.79
CA ALA A 166 -13.35 0.37 -5.50
C ALA A 166 -13.01 -1.01 -4.92
N LEU A 167 -13.65 -1.36 -3.80
CA LEU A 167 -13.67 -2.72 -3.28
C LEU A 167 -14.68 -3.55 -4.08
N ALA A 168 -14.51 -4.87 -4.07
CA ALA A 168 -15.51 -5.75 -4.66
C ALA A 168 -16.81 -5.48 -3.90
N ARG A 169 -17.80 -4.87 -4.57
CA ARG A 169 -19.15 -4.87 -4.02
C ARG A 169 -19.49 -6.33 -3.83
N GLY A 170 -19.75 -6.75 -2.59
CA GLY A 170 -20.28 -8.06 -2.32
C GLY A 170 -21.36 -8.30 -3.37
N ARG A 171 -21.13 -9.24 -4.29
CA ARG A 171 -22.15 -9.60 -5.26
C ARG A 171 -23.38 -9.88 -4.40
N PRO A 172 -24.52 -9.18 -4.57
CA PRO A 172 -25.75 -9.66 -3.96
C PRO A 172 -25.85 -11.10 -4.42
N GLY A 173 -25.87 -12.02 -3.46
CA GLY A 173 -25.76 -13.45 -3.73
C GLY A 173 -26.60 -13.77 -4.95
N ARG A 174 -25.99 -14.30 -6.01
CA ARG A 174 -26.73 -14.88 -7.12
C ARG A 174 -27.51 -16.02 -6.48
N GLY A 175 -28.75 -15.74 -6.10
CA GLY A 175 -29.73 -16.78 -5.88
C GLY A 175 -29.66 -17.68 -7.09
N HIS A 176 -29.39 -18.96 -6.85
CA HIS A 176 -29.50 -20.01 -7.85
C HIS A 176 -30.95 -20.06 -8.34
N GLY A 177 -31.26 -19.18 -9.30
CA GLY A 177 -32.40 -19.26 -10.18
C GLY A 177 -31.87 -19.72 -11.53
N ALA A 178 -32.16 -20.97 -11.86
CA ALA A 178 -31.82 -21.63 -13.10
C ALA A 178 -32.25 -20.84 -14.34
N LEU A 179 -31.41 -20.84 -15.38
CA LEU A 179 -31.66 -21.46 -16.69
C LEU A 179 -30.71 -20.88 -17.76
N GLU A 180 -29.92 -21.79 -18.33
CA GLU A 180 -29.34 -21.77 -19.68
C GLU A 180 -30.42 -21.44 -20.75
N PRO A 181 -30.07 -20.82 -21.89
CA PRO A 181 -29.32 -21.55 -22.93
C PRO A 181 -28.21 -20.77 -23.65
N VAL A 182 -27.14 -21.53 -23.95
CA VAL A 182 -26.14 -21.27 -24.98
C VAL A 182 -26.79 -21.23 -26.38
N GLY A 183 -26.81 -20.05 -26.98
CA GLY A 183 -27.05 -19.84 -28.41
C GLY A 183 -25.78 -19.32 -29.09
N ARG A 184 -25.18 -20.17 -29.94
CA ARG A 184 -24.08 -19.82 -30.86
C ARG A 184 -24.48 -18.68 -31.80
N HIS A 185 -23.55 -17.76 -32.07
CA HIS A 185 -23.36 -17.25 -33.43
C HIS A 185 -21.92 -16.77 -33.66
N GLU A 186 -21.30 -17.39 -34.67
CA GLU A 186 -20.04 -17.00 -35.31
C GLU A 186 -20.19 -15.70 -36.11
N GLY A 187 -19.12 -14.91 -36.24
CA GLY A 187 -19.13 -13.69 -37.05
C GLY A 187 -17.78 -12.98 -37.20
N ARG A 188 -16.88 -13.63 -37.94
CA ARG A 188 -15.80 -13.13 -38.85
C ARG A 188 -15.39 -11.62 -38.90
N HIS A 189 -14.06 -11.47 -38.90
CA HIS A 189 -13.18 -10.66 -39.77
C HIS A 189 -13.31 -9.12 -39.94
N ALA A 190 -12.16 -8.45 -39.73
CA ALA A 190 -11.41 -7.57 -40.66
C ALA A 190 -10.95 -6.25 -39.97
N ALA A 191 -9.66 -6.06 -39.72
CA ALA A 191 -8.64 -5.49 -40.62
C ALA A 191 -8.66 -3.96 -40.74
N GLY A 192 -7.63 -3.33 -40.14
CA GLY A 192 -6.84 -2.25 -40.75
C GLY A 192 -7.38 -0.82 -40.69
N ALA A 193 -6.66 0.07 -40.00
CA ALA A 193 -5.96 1.18 -40.67
C ALA A 193 -5.13 2.01 -39.67
N ARG A 194 -3.86 2.19 -40.04
CA ARG A 194 -2.92 3.17 -39.51
C ARG A 194 -3.37 4.58 -39.96
N ARG A 195 -3.11 5.62 -39.16
CA ARG A 195 -2.27 6.79 -39.53
C ARG A 195 -2.28 7.92 -38.47
N ARG A 196 -1.05 8.26 -38.08
CA ARG A 196 -0.41 9.60 -38.02
C ARG A 196 -0.92 10.65 -37.02
N HIS A 197 -0.05 10.89 -36.04
CA HIS A 197 0.52 12.17 -35.62
C HIS A 197 -0.10 13.47 -36.19
N ARG A 198 -0.57 14.31 -35.27
CA ARG A 198 -0.26 15.75 -35.26
C ARG A 198 -0.39 16.31 -33.83
N ARG A 199 0.75 16.75 -33.27
CA ARG A 199 0.81 17.76 -32.20
C ARG A 199 0.49 19.13 -32.83
N PRO A 200 -0.10 20.04 -32.06
CA PRO A 200 0.66 21.24 -31.74
C PRO A 200 0.61 21.60 -30.25
N ALA A 201 1.67 22.30 -29.84
CA ALA A 201 1.83 22.94 -28.55
C ALA A 201 1.20 24.34 -28.56
N ALA A 202 0.60 24.72 -27.44
CA ALA A 202 0.45 26.11 -26.97
C ALA A 202 0.23 26.02 -25.44
N ALA A 203 1.20 26.48 -24.67
CA ALA A 203 1.17 27.78 -23.98
C ALA A 203 0.08 27.82 -22.89
N ALA A 204 0.52 27.73 -21.62
CA ALA A 204 -0.32 27.96 -20.47
C ALA A 204 0.30 29.09 -19.63
N ASP A 205 -0.42 30.22 -19.65
CA ASP A 205 -0.38 31.27 -18.63
C ASP A 205 -0.57 30.69 -17.23
N PHE A 206 0.23 31.18 -16.27
CA PHE A 206 0.00 30.96 -14.84
C PHE A 206 -1.01 32.00 -14.33
N GLY A 207 -2.29 31.68 -14.46
CA GLY A 207 -3.38 32.35 -13.76
C GLY A 207 -3.71 31.64 -12.44
N GLY A 208 -3.72 32.38 -11.33
CA GLY A 208 -4.11 31.88 -10.01
C GLY A 208 -5.57 31.39 -9.97
N GLY A 209 -5.79 30.23 -9.37
CA GLY A 209 -7.13 29.68 -9.15
C GLY A 209 -7.09 28.58 -8.09
N GLY A 210 -7.97 28.68 -7.09
CA GLY A 210 -8.11 27.69 -6.02
C GLY A 210 -8.41 26.30 -6.57
N LEU A 211 -7.48 25.38 -6.38
CA LEU A 211 -7.64 23.98 -6.79
C LEU A 211 -8.17 23.17 -5.61
N SER A 212 -9.47 22.87 -5.66
CA SER A 212 -10.04 21.72 -4.98
C SER A 212 -9.79 20.49 -5.87
N PRO A 213 -8.87 19.56 -5.52
CA PRO A 213 -8.61 18.41 -6.35
C PRO A 213 -9.72 17.38 -6.09
N ARG A 214 -10.77 17.40 -6.91
CA ARG A 214 -11.67 16.25 -7.04
C ARG A 214 -10.90 15.15 -7.76
N ALA A 215 -10.28 14.26 -6.99
CA ALA A 215 -9.83 12.97 -7.52
C ALA A 215 -11.07 12.21 -7.99
N GLY A 216 -11.23 12.04 -9.31
CA GLY A 216 -12.15 11.03 -9.82
C GLY A 216 -11.71 9.63 -9.37
N PRO A 217 -12.63 8.65 -9.29
CA PRO A 217 -12.25 7.26 -9.03
C PRO A 217 -11.19 6.80 -10.04
N GLY A 218 -10.08 6.23 -9.54
CA GLY A 218 -9.00 5.67 -10.36
C GLY A 218 -7.84 6.60 -10.76
N GLY A 219 -7.95 7.93 -10.59
CA GLY A 219 -6.89 8.87 -10.96
C GLY A 219 -5.77 8.96 -9.91
N TRP A 220 -4.52 8.78 -10.31
CA TRP A 220 -3.36 8.97 -9.44
C TRP A 220 -3.07 10.45 -9.21
N ILE A 221 -2.97 10.88 -7.94
CA ILE A 221 -2.57 12.24 -7.60
C ILE A 221 -1.12 12.23 -7.14
N SER A 222 -0.22 12.69 -8.00
CA SER A 222 1.20 12.83 -7.68
C SER A 222 1.44 13.93 -6.64
N ALA A 223 2.20 13.61 -5.60
CA ALA A 223 2.68 14.61 -4.64
C ALA A 223 4.09 15.05 -5.07
N GLY A 224 4.25 16.24 -5.63
CA GLY A 224 5.56 16.80 -6.02
C GLY A 224 6.50 17.18 -4.86
N SER A 225 6.24 16.70 -3.65
CA SER A 225 6.94 16.97 -2.38
C SER A 225 6.39 16.00 -1.31
N PRO A 226 7.10 15.73 -0.18
CA PRO A 226 6.80 14.59 0.68
C PRO A 226 5.31 14.49 0.99
N PRO A 227 4.71 13.30 0.82
CA PRO A 227 3.26 13.08 0.79
C PRO A 227 2.54 13.50 2.09
N CYS A 228 3.31 13.80 3.13
CA CYS A 228 2.86 13.86 4.51
C CYS A 228 1.76 14.88 4.77
N ARG A 229 1.78 16.08 4.16
CA ARG A 229 0.82 17.15 4.52
C ARG A 229 -0.51 17.09 3.78
N ARG A 230 -0.53 16.73 2.49
CA ARG A 230 -1.77 16.77 1.68
C ARG A 230 -2.66 15.56 1.88
N ILE A 231 -2.11 14.40 2.26
CA ILE A 231 -2.92 13.19 2.43
C ILE A 231 -3.78 13.26 3.70
N LEU A 232 -3.21 13.81 4.79
CA LEU A 232 -3.91 13.88 6.08
C LEU A 232 -5.14 14.79 6.06
N SER A 233 -5.18 15.80 5.19
CA SER A 233 -6.37 16.65 5.06
C SER A 233 -7.55 15.94 4.41
N ILE A 234 -7.32 14.91 3.58
CA ILE A 234 -8.39 14.24 2.81
C ILE A 234 -9.26 13.37 3.71
N VAL A 235 -8.65 12.70 4.69
CA VAL A 235 -9.36 11.79 5.60
C VAL A 235 -10.22 12.56 6.62
N CYS A 236 -10.00 13.87 6.77
CA CYS A 236 -10.70 14.69 7.76
C CYS A 236 -12.03 15.31 7.25
N TYR A 237 -12.23 15.42 5.94
CA TYR A 237 -13.46 16.01 5.37
C TYR A 237 -14.56 14.96 5.22
#